data_AF-A0A8J3FYW8-F1
#
_entry.id   AF-A0A8J3FYW8-F1
#
_cell.length_a   1.000
_cell.length_b   1.000
_cell.length_c   1.000
_cell.angle_alpha   90.00
_cell.angle_beta   90.00
_cell.angle_gamma   90.00
#
_symmetry.space_group_name_H-M   'P 1'
#
loop_
_entity.id
_entity.type
_entity.pdbx_description
1 polymer ?
#
loop_
_entity_poly.entity_id
_entity_poly.type
_entity_poly.pdbx_seq_one_letter_code
_entity_poly.pdbx_strand_id
1 'polypeptide(L)'
;MGRWLDAAAVAIGAMGYCYGAKVSARMSSVLSICWALVFALPFTALLTLAVSAQTVSWPSDAVTWGMFIYLALMSQLIGFFFWYGGLTMGGTAKVSQVQLSQTLLSLVWATVIFNEPSTLAMWLTVGVTIVLIALSKRVAH
;
A
#
# COMPACT_ATOMS: atom_id res chain seq x y z
N MET A 1 12.21 17.21 -12.21
CA MET A 1 11.20 16.49 -13.01
C MET A 1 10.32 15.51 -12.20
N GLY A 2 10.72 15.03 -11.00
CA GLY A 2 9.98 13.96 -10.27
C GLY A 2 8.75 14.37 -9.44
N ARG A 3 8.76 15.54 -8.80
CA ARG A 3 7.72 15.91 -7.78
C ARG A 3 6.28 15.86 -8.27
N TRP A 4 6.03 16.20 -9.53
CA TRP A 4 4.68 16.15 -10.13
C TRP A 4 4.25 14.74 -10.49
N LEU A 5 5.20 13.88 -10.90
CA LEU A 5 4.95 12.46 -11.14
C LEU A 5 4.65 11.74 -9.84
N ASP A 6 5.38 12.07 -8.77
CA ASP A 6 5.14 11.53 -7.43
C ASP A 6 3.75 11.92 -6.92
N ALA A 7 3.39 13.21 -7.08
CA ALA A 7 2.06 13.70 -6.73
C ALA A 7 0.95 13.01 -7.55
N ALA A 8 1.18 12.81 -8.85
CA ALA A 8 0.25 12.09 -9.71
C ALA A 8 0.12 10.61 -9.29
N ALA A 9 1.23 9.94 -8.96
CA ALA A 9 1.23 8.57 -8.48
C ALA A 9 0.45 8.44 -7.16
N VAL A 10 0.63 9.37 -6.23
CA VAL A 10 -0.14 9.42 -4.97
C VAL A 10 -1.62 9.63 -5.26
N ALA A 11 -1.98 10.56 -6.15
CA ALA A 11 -3.37 10.82 -6.51
C ALA A 11 -4.04 9.60 -7.16
N ILE A 12 -3.37 8.96 -8.12
CA ILE A 12 -3.85 7.75 -8.80
C ILE A 12 -3.99 6.60 -7.80
N GLY A 13 -3.02 6.40 -6.92
CA GLY A 13 -3.08 5.38 -5.87
C GLY A 13 -4.25 5.59 -4.91
N ALA A 14 -4.46 6.84 -4.45
CA ALA A 14 -5.58 7.19 -3.59
C ALA A 14 -6.93 6.97 -4.27
N MET A 15 -7.06 7.35 -5.56
CA MET A 15 -8.25 7.06 -6.36
C MET A 15 -8.48 5.55 -6.46
N GLY A 16 -7.43 4.77 -6.76
CA GLY A 16 -7.48 3.31 -6.83
C GLY A 16 -8.07 2.68 -5.57
N TYR A 17 -7.63 3.11 -4.38
CA TYR A 17 -8.18 2.62 -3.12
C TYR A 17 -9.64 3.05 -2.89
N CYS A 18 -9.97 4.30 -3.17
CA CYS A 18 -11.34 4.81 -3.02
C CYS A 18 -12.32 4.08 -3.95
N TYR A 19 -11.97 3.89 -5.22
CA TYR A 19 -12.80 3.16 -6.18
C TYR A 19 -12.82 1.66 -5.90
N GLY A 20 -11.69 1.06 -5.53
CA GLY A 20 -11.60 -0.35 -5.14
C GLY A 20 -12.50 -0.68 -3.96
N ALA A 21 -12.56 0.20 -2.95
CA ALA A 21 -13.49 0.07 -1.82
C ALA A 21 -14.97 0.15 -2.27
N LYS A 22 -15.30 1.10 -3.17
CA LYS A 22 -16.66 1.23 -3.72
C LYS A 22 -17.10 0.01 -4.54
N VAL A 23 -16.19 -0.55 -5.34
CA VAL A 23 -16.45 -1.77 -6.12
C VAL A 23 -16.64 -2.96 -5.17
N SER A 24 -15.79 -3.07 -4.16
CA SER A 24 -15.87 -4.12 -3.13
C SER A 24 -17.09 -4.03 -2.23
N ALA A 25 -17.77 -2.88 -2.20
CA ALA A 25 -19.07 -2.73 -1.56
C ALA A 25 -20.23 -3.30 -2.40
N ARG A 26 -20.06 -3.34 -3.73
CA ARG A 26 -21.09 -3.81 -4.68
C ARG A 26 -20.88 -5.26 -5.10
N MET A 27 -19.64 -5.72 -5.05
CA MET A 27 -19.21 -7.08 -5.40
C MET A 27 -18.29 -7.59 -4.28
N SER A 28 -18.29 -8.90 -4.00
CA SER A 28 -17.37 -9.49 -3.01
C SER A 28 -15.93 -8.96 -3.15
N SER A 29 -15.29 -8.65 -2.03
CA SER A 29 -13.91 -8.15 -1.98
C SER A 29 -12.92 -9.09 -2.69
N VAL A 30 -13.18 -10.41 -2.67
CA VAL A 30 -12.38 -11.43 -3.39
C VAL A 30 -12.47 -11.21 -4.90
N LEU A 31 -13.67 -11.12 -5.45
CA LEU A 31 -13.87 -10.93 -6.88
C LEU A 31 -13.30 -9.58 -7.34
N SER A 32 -13.39 -8.56 -6.49
CA SER A 32 -12.87 -7.23 -6.78
C SER A 32 -11.35 -7.23 -6.96
N ILE A 33 -10.61 -7.93 -6.08
CA ILE A 33 -9.16 -8.07 -6.25
C ILE A 33 -8.79 -9.00 -7.42
N CYS A 34 -9.52 -10.10 -7.63
CA CYS A 34 -9.27 -11.00 -8.76
C CYS A 34 -9.41 -10.26 -10.10
N TRP A 35 -10.49 -9.50 -10.28
CA TRP A 35 -10.68 -8.70 -11.49
C TRP A 35 -9.64 -7.59 -11.61
N ALA A 36 -9.28 -6.91 -10.52
CA ALA A 36 -8.21 -5.92 -10.54
C ALA A 36 -6.87 -6.52 -11.01
N LEU A 37 -6.54 -7.73 -10.57
CA LEU A 37 -5.33 -8.44 -11.01
C LEU A 37 -5.39 -8.83 -12.48
N VAL A 38 -6.53 -9.35 -12.96
CA VAL A 38 -6.72 -9.69 -14.37
C VAL A 38 -6.54 -8.45 -15.26
N PHE A 39 -7.11 -7.31 -14.86
CA PHE A 39 -6.95 -6.06 -15.60
C PHE A 39 -5.54 -5.46 -15.50
N ALA A 40 -4.86 -5.62 -14.37
CA ALA A 40 -3.49 -5.12 -14.19
C ALA A 40 -2.46 -5.97 -14.94
N LEU A 41 -2.69 -7.28 -15.07
CA LEU A 41 -1.76 -8.25 -15.66
C LEU A 41 -1.17 -7.84 -17.02
N PRO A 42 -1.94 -7.42 -18.04
CA PRO A 42 -1.36 -7.05 -19.33
C PRO A 42 -0.41 -5.85 -19.20
N PHE A 43 -0.74 -4.86 -18.36
CA PHE A 43 0.10 -3.69 -18.16
C PHE A 43 1.37 -4.03 -17.39
N THR A 44 1.25 -4.79 -16.29
CA THR A 44 2.40 -5.19 -15.48
C THR A 44 3.30 -6.16 -16.23
N ALA A 45 2.76 -7.07 -17.03
CA ALA A 45 3.54 -7.97 -17.88
C ALA A 45 4.33 -7.20 -18.96
N LEU A 46 3.68 -6.27 -19.68
CA LEU A 46 4.36 -5.44 -20.69
C LEU A 46 5.48 -4.59 -20.06
N LEU A 47 5.21 -3.97 -18.91
CA LEU A 47 6.22 -3.21 -18.16
C LEU A 47 7.39 -4.11 -17.72
N THR A 48 7.08 -5.30 -17.19
CA THR A 48 8.10 -6.25 -16.75
C THR A 48 9.00 -6.66 -17.92
N LEU A 49 8.41 -7.02 -19.07
CA LEU A 49 9.17 -7.38 -20.26
C LEU A 49 10.02 -6.21 -20.77
N ALA A 50 9.46 -5.01 -20.86
CA ALA A 50 10.16 -3.81 -21.33
C ALA A 50 11.36 -3.42 -20.45
N VAL A 51 11.24 -3.58 -19.13
CA VAL A 51 12.32 -3.29 -18.17
C VAL A 51 13.36 -4.43 -18.15
N SER A 52 12.91 -5.69 -18.16
CA SER A 52 13.80 -6.86 -18.16
C SER A 52 14.69 -6.89 -19.40
N ALA A 53 14.21 -6.42 -20.55
CA ALA A 53 14.97 -6.34 -21.79
C ALA A 53 16.20 -5.42 -21.71
N GLN A 54 16.23 -4.51 -20.72
CA GLN A 54 17.26 -3.48 -20.60
C GLN A 54 18.19 -3.68 -19.39
N THR A 55 17.73 -4.33 -18.32
CA THR A 55 18.36 -4.13 -17.00
C THR A 55 18.52 -5.36 -16.09
N VAL A 56 17.89 -6.51 -16.37
CA VAL A 56 17.83 -7.60 -15.37
C VAL A 56 17.87 -8.99 -16.01
N SER A 57 18.72 -9.88 -15.48
CA SER A 57 18.66 -11.33 -15.73
C SER A 57 17.57 -11.98 -14.89
N TRP A 58 16.76 -12.85 -15.49
CA TRP A 58 15.72 -13.58 -14.76
C TRP A 58 16.31 -14.46 -13.64
N PRO A 59 15.66 -14.53 -12.47
CA PRO A 59 16.09 -15.43 -11.40
C PRO A 59 16.05 -16.88 -11.87
N SER A 60 17.14 -17.62 -11.65
CA SER A 60 17.25 -19.03 -11.99
C SER A 60 16.94 -19.97 -10.82
N ASP A 61 16.89 -19.43 -9.59
CA ASP A 61 16.73 -20.21 -8.38
C ASP A 61 15.26 -20.37 -7.97
N ALA A 62 14.92 -21.57 -7.46
CA ALA A 62 13.55 -21.88 -7.04
C ALA A 62 13.11 -21.09 -5.80
N VAL A 63 14.05 -20.61 -4.97
CA VAL A 63 13.73 -19.89 -3.73
C VAL A 63 13.15 -18.51 -4.06
N THR A 64 13.74 -17.78 -5.00
CA THR A 64 13.24 -16.47 -5.48
C THR A 64 11.84 -16.61 -6.08
N TRP A 65 11.60 -17.65 -6.89
CA TRP A 65 10.26 -17.94 -7.41
C TRP A 65 9.26 -18.30 -6.29
N GLY A 66 9.70 -19.06 -5.29
CA GLY A 66 8.89 -19.34 -4.10
C GLY A 66 8.51 -18.07 -3.32
N MET A 67 9.44 -17.14 -3.14
CA MET A 67 9.17 -15.84 -2.52
C MET A 67 8.23 -14.97 -3.34
N PHE A 68 8.36 -14.99 -4.67
CA PHE A 68 7.45 -14.28 -5.57
C PHE A 68 6.02 -14.84 -5.45
N ILE A 69 5.85 -16.16 -5.47
CA ILE A 69 4.55 -16.81 -5.28
C ILE A 69 3.97 -16.48 -3.91
N TYR A 70 4.79 -16.53 -2.86
CA TYR A 70 4.38 -16.16 -1.51
C TYR A 70 3.87 -14.70 -1.48
N LEU A 71 4.62 -13.76 -2.05
CA LEU A 71 4.24 -12.36 -2.09
C LEU A 71 2.94 -12.15 -2.89
N ALA A 72 2.79 -12.82 -4.03
CA ALA A 72 1.60 -12.74 -4.87
C ALA A 72 0.35 -13.27 -4.16
N LEU A 73 0.44 -14.41 -3.47
CA LEU A 73 -0.71 -15.03 -2.82
C LEU A 73 -1.03 -14.37 -1.48
N MET A 74 -0.03 -14.21 -0.60
CA MET A 74 -0.26 -13.74 0.76
C MET A 74 -0.45 -12.23 0.81
N SER A 75 0.45 -11.46 0.20
CA SER A 75 0.39 -10.01 0.27
C SER A 75 -0.61 -9.44 -0.73
N GLN A 76 -0.48 -9.84 -2.00
CA GLN A 76 -1.23 -9.19 -3.07
C GLN A 76 -2.67 -9.70 -3.19
N LEU A 77 -2.94 -10.99 -2.95
CA LEU A 77 -4.30 -11.54 -3.05
C LEU A 77 -5.01 -11.59 -1.69
N ILE A 78 -4.50 -12.35 -0.73
CA ILE A 78 -5.13 -12.55 0.59
C ILE A 78 -5.12 -11.25 1.40
N GLY A 79 -4.00 -10.53 1.40
CA GLY A 79 -3.88 -9.22 2.05
C GLY A 79 -4.93 -8.24 1.51
N PHE A 80 -5.09 -8.16 0.19
CA PHE A 80 -6.08 -7.26 -0.42
C PHE A 80 -7.53 -7.70 -0.20
N PHE A 81 -7.80 -8.99 -0.04
CA PHE A 81 -9.12 -9.46 0.38
C PHE A 81 -9.53 -8.83 1.71
N PHE A 82 -8.67 -8.93 2.73
CA PHE A 82 -8.92 -8.29 4.03
C PHE A 82 -8.89 -6.78 3.94
N TRP A 83 -8.01 -6.22 3.10
CA TRP A 83 -7.86 -4.78 2.92
C TRP A 83 -9.14 -4.14 2.38
N TYR A 84 -9.67 -4.67 1.27
CA TYR A 84 -10.91 -4.19 0.68
C TYR A 84 -12.11 -4.44 1.59
N GLY A 85 -12.17 -5.59 2.28
CA GLY A 85 -13.18 -5.82 3.32
C GLY A 85 -13.13 -4.75 4.42
N GLY A 86 -11.94 -4.49 4.98
CA GLY A 86 -11.72 -3.47 6.01
C GLY A 86 -12.06 -2.06 5.55
N LEU A 87 -11.72 -1.69 4.31
CA LEU A 87 -12.09 -0.41 3.71
C LEU A 87 -13.60 -0.27 3.56
N THR A 88 -14.29 -1.35 3.22
CA THR A 88 -15.74 -1.37 3.04
C THR A 88 -16.46 -1.25 4.40
N MET A 89 -15.97 -1.94 5.44
CA MET A 89 -16.55 -1.93 6.79
C MET A 89 -16.25 -0.64 7.57
N GLY A 90 -15.01 -0.16 7.52
CA GLY A 90 -14.53 0.96 8.33
C GLY A 90 -14.62 2.32 7.64
N GLY A 91 -14.84 2.33 6.32
CA GLY A 91 -14.78 3.53 5.49
C GLY A 91 -13.34 3.97 5.19
N THR A 92 -13.11 4.46 3.97
CA THR A 92 -11.76 4.81 3.48
C THR A 92 -11.06 5.85 4.35
N ALA A 93 -11.78 6.85 4.86
CA ALA A 93 -11.19 7.90 5.69
C ALA A 93 -10.63 7.36 7.02
N LYS A 94 -11.40 6.55 7.75
CA LYS A 94 -10.98 5.99 9.05
C LYS A 94 -9.83 5.00 8.87
N VAL A 95 -9.91 4.13 7.87
CA VAL A 95 -8.87 3.14 7.57
C VAL A 95 -7.56 3.81 7.15
N SER A 96 -7.62 4.91 6.39
CA SER A 96 -6.44 5.71 6.05
C SER A 96 -5.74 6.27 7.29
N GLN A 97 -6.50 6.73 8.30
CA GLN A 97 -5.91 7.18 9.57
C GLN A 97 -5.24 6.04 10.36
N VAL A 98 -5.78 4.82 10.26
CA VAL A 98 -5.16 3.63 10.86
C VAL A 98 -3.84 3.29 10.15
N GLN A 99 -3.78 3.39 8.82
CA GLN A 99 -2.51 3.19 8.08
C GLN A 99 -1.45 4.21 8.47
N LEU A 100 -1.83 5.49 8.57
CA LEU A 100 -0.89 6.52 9.00
C LEU A 100 -0.33 6.19 10.39
N SER A 101 -1.21 5.76 11.31
CA SER A 101 -0.78 5.33 12.65
C SER A 101 0.16 4.12 12.59
N GLN A 102 -0.13 3.13 11.74
CA GLN A 102 0.72 1.95 11.53
C GLN A 102 2.12 2.36 11.06
N THR A 103 2.23 3.23 10.04
CA THR A 103 3.54 3.68 9.53
C THR A 103 4.37 4.38 10.59
N LEU A 104 3.74 5.24 11.41
CA LEU A 104 4.43 5.93 12.50
C LEU A 104 4.89 4.96 13.59
N LEU A 105 4.04 3.99 13.97
CA LEU A 105 4.41 2.96 14.94
C LEU A 105 5.58 2.09 14.43
N SER A 106 5.59 1.73 13.15
CA SER A 106 6.71 0.99 12.57
C SER A 106 8.04 1.75 12.65
N LEU A 107 8.04 3.08 12.45
CA LEU A 107 9.24 3.91 12.64
C LEU A 107 9.69 3.93 14.10
N VAL A 108 8.75 4.05 15.04
CA VAL A 108 9.05 3.98 16.47
C VAL A 108 9.62 2.62 16.84
N TRP A 109 9.04 1.52 16.35
CA TRP A 109 9.55 0.18 16.62
C TRP A 109 10.91 -0.08 15.98
N ALA A 110 11.15 0.39 14.75
CA ALA A 110 12.47 0.31 14.12
C ALA A 110 13.56 0.93 15.02
N THR A 111 13.29 2.13 15.55
CA THR A 111 14.26 2.84 16.38
C THR A 111 14.39 2.26 17.79
N VAL A 112 13.29 1.86 18.43
CA VAL A 112 13.30 1.38 19.82
C VAL A 112 13.71 -0.09 19.93
N ILE A 113 13.20 -0.95 19.04
CA ILE A 113 13.42 -2.41 19.10
C ILE A 113 14.68 -2.79 18.33
N PHE A 114 14.88 -2.24 17.13
CA PHE A 114 16.00 -2.60 16.25
C PHE A 114 17.19 -1.64 16.34
N ASN A 115 17.08 -0.60 17.18
CA ASN A 115 18.14 0.40 17.41
C ASN A 115 18.60 1.08 16.11
N GLU A 116 17.67 1.23 15.16
CA GLU A 116 17.92 1.92 13.88
C GLU A 116 18.22 3.41 14.12
N PRO A 117 19.20 3.99 13.40
CA PRO A 117 19.53 5.41 13.51
C PRO A 117 18.30 6.29 13.25
N SER A 118 18.08 7.29 14.11
CA SER A 118 16.98 8.24 13.96
C SER A 118 17.44 9.68 14.04
N THR A 119 16.72 10.56 13.36
CA THR A 119 17.01 12.00 13.35
C THR A 119 15.94 12.76 14.14
N LEU A 120 16.30 13.92 14.67
CA LEU A 120 15.33 14.81 15.32
C LEU A 120 14.18 15.18 14.36
N ALA A 121 14.48 15.38 13.07
CA ALA A 121 13.47 15.67 12.04
C ALA A 121 12.43 14.54 11.89
N MET A 122 12.86 13.27 12.01
CA MET A 122 11.94 12.13 12.01
C MET A 122 10.96 12.23 13.17
N TRP A 123 11.46 12.43 14.40
CA TRP A 123 10.63 12.53 15.59
C TRP A 123 9.65 13.71 15.55
N LEU A 124 10.08 14.86 15.02
CA LEU A 124 9.20 16.00 14.79
C LEU A 124 8.09 15.66 13.77
N THR A 125 8.44 14.98 12.68
CA THR A 125 7.46 14.57 11.66
C THR A 125 6.44 13.59 12.22
N VAL A 126 6.90 12.62 13.01
CA VAL A 126 6.02 11.67 13.73
C VAL A 126 5.07 12.43 14.66
N GLY A 127 5.60 13.32 15.50
CA GLY A 127 4.81 14.11 16.44
C GLY A 127 3.75 14.98 15.77
N VAL A 128 4.14 15.76 14.75
CA VAL A 128 3.22 16.61 13.97
C VAL A 128 2.13 15.77 13.31
N THR A 129 2.50 14.63 12.71
CA THR A 129 1.53 13.77 12.02
C THR A 129 0.52 13.17 13.01
N ILE A 130 0.95 12.73 14.19
CA ILE A 130 0.02 12.25 15.24
C ILE A 130 -0.96 13.35 15.65
N VAL A 131 -0.49 14.58 15.84
CA VAL A 131 -1.35 15.73 16.18
C VAL A 131 -2.38 15.98 15.07
N LEU A 132 -1.97 15.97 13.80
CA LEU A 132 -2.87 16.14 12.67
C LEU A 132 -3.91 15.01 12.56
N ILE A 133 -3.53 13.76 12.80
CA ILE A 133 -4.45 12.61 12.87
C ILE A 133 -5.47 12.81 14.01
N ALA A 134 -5.01 13.24 15.18
CA ALA A 134 -5.88 13.50 16.33
C ALA A 134 -6.87 14.65 16.06
N LEU A 135 -6.42 15.72 15.42
CA LEU A 135 -7.26 16.86 15.03
C LEU A 135 -8.27 16.48 13.94
N SER A 136 -7.85 15.75 12.90
CA SER A 136 -8.74 15.34 11.81
C SER A 136 -9.88 14.44 12.28
N LYS A 137 -9.64 13.58 13.27
CA LYS A 137 -10.68 12.78 13.92
C LYS A 137 -11.68 13.62 14.71
N ARG A 138 -11.28 14.77 15.28
CA ARG A 138 -12.18 15.65 16.06
C ARG A 138 -13.13 16.46 15.19
N VAL A 139 -12.73 16.80 13.96
CA VAL A 139 -13.55 17.59 13.01
C VAL A 139 -14.55 16.72 12.25
N ALA A 140 -14.32 15.40 12.19
CA ALA A 140 -15.20 14.44 11.52
C ALA A 140 -16.37 13.94 12.40
N HIS A 141 -16.46 14.41 13.65
CA HIS A 141 -17.56 14.20 14.59
C HIS A 141 -18.36 15.49 14.74
#